data_AF-A0A4W3H1L9-F1
#
_entry.id   AF-A0A4W3H1L9-F1
#
_cell.length_a   1.000
_cell.length_b   1.000
_cell.length_c   1.000
_cell.angle_alpha   90.00
_cell.angle_beta   90.00
_cell.angle_gamma   90.00
#
_symmetry.space_group_name_H-M   'P 1'
#
loop_
_entity.id
_entity.type
_entity.pdbx_description
1 polymer ?
#
loop_
_entity_poly.entity_id
_entity_poly.type
_entity_poly.pdbx_seq_one_letter_code
_entity_poly.pdbx_strand_id
1 'polypeptide(L)'
;ESSRIWRKETDLSLLFPQRLSGATLLVFANKQDLPGALSSDAIKEALDLDNIKTHHWCIRDCSAVTGKNLLIGIDWLLDDISCRIFTAD
;
A
#
# COMPACT_ATOMS: atom_id res chain seq x y z
N GLU A 1 12.43 20.42 -5.37
CA GLU A 1 12.28 19.17 -6.17
C GLU A 1 11.66 17.97 -5.44
N SER A 2 11.74 17.81 -4.10
CA SER A 2 11.27 16.59 -3.41
C SER A 2 9.82 16.20 -3.70
N SER A 3 8.90 17.17 -3.80
CA SER A 3 7.48 16.92 -4.13
C SER A 3 7.25 16.30 -5.52
N ARG A 4 8.26 16.36 -6.40
CA ARG A 4 8.22 15.82 -7.77
C ARG A 4 8.74 14.38 -7.83
N ILE A 5 9.62 13.99 -6.89
CA ILE A 5 10.16 12.63 -6.75
C ILE A 5 9.09 11.70 -6.17
N TRP A 6 8.39 12.11 -5.11
CA TRP A 6 7.29 11.32 -4.51
C TRP A 6 6.15 11.03 -5.48
N ARG A 7 5.87 11.96 -6.40
CA ARG A 7 4.76 11.88 -7.34
C ARG A 7 4.96 10.81 -8.43
N LYS A 8 6.21 10.49 -8.79
CA LYS A 8 6.51 9.44 -9.77
C LYS A 8 6.51 8.04 -9.16
N GLU A 9 6.96 7.90 -7.92
CA GLU A 9 7.02 6.60 -7.23
C GLU A 9 5.63 6.12 -6.78
N THR A 10 4.68 7.04 -6.59
CA THR A 10 3.34 6.76 -6.04
C THR A 10 2.24 7.08 -7.04
N ASP A 11 2.38 6.60 -8.26
CA ASP A 11 1.38 6.79 -9.30
C ASP A 11 0.24 5.78 -9.14
N LEU A 12 -0.78 6.13 -8.34
CA LEU A 12 -2.00 5.34 -8.19
C LEU A 12 -2.80 5.22 -9.50
N SER A 13 -2.46 5.99 -10.55
CA SER A 13 -3.11 5.83 -11.85
C SER A 13 -2.84 4.47 -12.50
N LEU A 14 -1.77 3.79 -12.04
CA LEU A 14 -1.46 2.41 -12.41
C LEU A 14 -2.53 1.40 -11.96
N LEU A 15 -3.47 1.77 -11.08
CA LEU A 15 -4.56 0.90 -10.64
C LEU A 15 -5.77 0.90 -11.59
N PHE A 16 -5.85 1.86 -12.53
CA PHE A 16 -6.96 1.98 -13.48
C PHE A 16 -6.93 1.07 -14.73
N PRO A 17 -5.80 0.50 -15.20
CA PRO A 17 -5.81 -0.49 -16.26
C PRO A 17 -6.65 -1.71 -15.89
N GLN A 18 -7.44 -2.24 -16.85
CA GLN A 18 -8.31 -3.42 -16.64
C GLN A 18 -7.57 -4.64 -16.06
N ARG A 19 -6.26 -4.76 -16.31
CA ARG A 19 -5.44 -5.86 -15.79
C ARG A 19 -5.28 -5.87 -14.27
N LEU A 20 -5.46 -4.72 -13.61
CA LEU A 20 -5.32 -4.58 -12.16
C LEU A 20 -6.65 -4.36 -11.46
N SER A 21 -7.76 -4.33 -12.20
CA SER A 21 -9.09 -4.13 -11.64
C SER A 21 -9.40 -5.17 -10.56
N GLY A 22 -9.70 -4.70 -9.35
CA GLY A 22 -10.04 -5.56 -8.22
C GLY A 22 -8.84 -6.28 -7.59
N ALA A 23 -7.60 -5.92 -7.96
CA ALA A 23 -6.42 -6.39 -7.23
C ALA A 23 -6.43 -5.90 -5.76
N THR A 24 -5.72 -6.62 -4.90
CA THR A 24 -5.46 -6.16 -3.54
C THR A 24 -4.26 -5.21 -3.53
N LEU A 25 -4.39 -4.06 -2.87
CA LEU A 25 -3.35 -3.03 -2.79
C LEU A 25 -2.71 -3.00 -1.40
N LEU A 26 -1.43 -3.38 -1.31
CA LEU A 26 -0.64 -3.17 -0.10
C LEU A 26 0.28 -1.97 -0.26
N VAL A 27 0.15 -0.97 0.60
CA VAL A 27 1.02 0.21 0.67
C VAL A 27 1.98 0.07 1.85
N PHE A 28 3.27 0.02 1.57
CA PHE A 28 4.29 0.07 2.61
C PHE A 28 4.74 1.51 2.88
N ALA A 29 4.43 2.01 4.07
CA ALA A 29 5.03 3.20 4.64
C ALA A 29 6.46 2.87 5.12
N ASN A 30 7.37 2.72 4.16
CA ASN A 30 8.74 2.25 4.38
C ASN A 30 9.65 3.32 5.01
N LYS A 31 10.83 2.88 5.49
CA LYS A 31 11.89 3.70 6.09
C LYS A 31 11.55 4.28 7.48
N GLN A 32 10.70 3.58 8.23
CA GLN A 32 10.30 4.00 9.59
C GLN A 32 11.44 3.94 10.62
N ASP A 33 12.59 3.39 10.24
CA ASP A 33 13.85 3.46 10.99
C ASP A 33 14.52 4.85 10.93
N LEU A 34 14.15 5.70 9.97
CA LEU A 34 14.77 7.01 9.79
C LEU A 34 14.07 8.10 10.62
N PRO A 35 14.84 9.03 11.23
CA PRO A 35 14.26 10.21 11.84
C PRO A 35 13.55 11.06 10.78
N GLY A 36 12.32 11.49 11.09
CA GLY A 36 11.50 12.28 10.16
C GLY A 36 10.68 11.46 9.16
N ALA A 37 10.60 10.13 9.32
CA ALA A 37 9.64 9.32 8.58
C ALA A 37 8.20 9.79 8.85
N LEU A 38 7.38 9.88 7.79
CA LEU A 38 5.96 10.18 7.93
C LEU A 38 5.22 9.00 8.55
N SER A 39 4.20 9.29 9.36
CA SER A 39 3.30 8.26 9.87
C SER A 39 2.46 7.65 8.76
N SER A 40 2.02 6.41 8.95
CA SER A 40 1.08 5.75 8.03
C SER A 40 -0.19 6.57 7.80
N ASP A 41 -0.71 7.27 8.81
CA ASP A 41 -1.89 8.12 8.67
C ASP A 41 -1.64 9.34 7.78
N ALA A 42 -0.49 10.00 7.93
CA ALA A 42 -0.13 11.12 7.08
C ALA A 42 0.07 10.69 5.61
N ILE A 43 0.64 9.51 5.39
CA ILE A 43 0.78 8.93 4.04
C ILE A 43 -0.59 8.53 3.48
N LYS A 44 -1.46 7.92 4.29
CA LYS A 44 -2.82 7.55 3.90
C LYS A 44 -3.61 8.77 3.40
N GLU A 45 -3.54 9.88 4.13
CA GLU A 45 -4.17 11.15 3.74
C GLU A 45 -3.54 11.73 2.47
N ALA A 46 -2.20 11.77 2.39
CA ALA A 46 -1.50 12.33 1.22
C ALA A 46 -1.76 11.56 -0.08
N LEU A 47 -2.03 10.26 0.02
CA LEU A 47 -2.36 9.38 -1.10
C LEU A 47 -3.86 9.21 -1.32
N ASP A 48 -4.68 9.82 -0.46
CA ASP A 48 -6.14 9.76 -0.54
C ASP A 48 -6.68 8.32 -0.61
N LEU A 49 -6.07 7.41 0.17
CA LEU A 49 -6.39 5.97 0.12
C LEU A 49 -7.85 5.68 0.49
N ASP A 50 -8.43 6.49 1.38
CA ASP A 50 -9.84 6.36 1.78
C ASP A 50 -10.81 6.57 0.61
N ASN A 51 -10.41 7.28 -0.45
CA ASN A 51 -11.21 7.45 -1.66
C ASN A 51 -11.09 6.29 -2.66
N ILE A 52 -10.18 5.34 -2.44
CA ILE A 52 -10.09 4.11 -3.25
C ILE A 52 -11.21 3.17 -2.85
N LYS A 53 -12.24 3.04 -3.71
CA LYS A 53 -13.38 2.11 -3.53
C LYS A 53 -13.32 0.88 -4.43
N THR A 54 -12.45 0.89 -5.43
CA THR A 54 -12.35 -0.14 -6.47
C THR A 54 -11.47 -1.33 -6.06
N HIS A 55 -10.64 -1.17 -5.03
CA HIS A 55 -9.66 -2.15 -4.57
C HIS A 55 -9.72 -2.24 -3.05
N HIS A 56 -9.47 -3.44 -2.50
CA HIS A 56 -9.14 -3.54 -1.08
C HIS A 56 -7.73 -3.03 -0.88
N TRP A 57 -7.50 -2.28 0.20
CA TRP A 57 -6.19 -1.75 0.47
C TRP A 57 -5.84 -1.79 1.94
N CYS A 58 -4.54 -1.82 2.22
CA CYS A 58 -3.98 -1.64 3.55
C CYS A 58 -2.71 -0.82 3.47
N ILE A 59 -2.45 -0.01 4.50
CA ILE A 59 -1.17 0.65 4.71
C ILE A 59 -0.48 0.09 5.96
N ARG A 60 0.81 -0.22 5.84
CA ARG A 60 1.63 -0.74 6.95
C ARG A 60 2.94 0.03 7.07
N ASP A 61 3.25 0.44 8.30
CA ASP A 61 4.57 0.98 8.65
C ASP A 61 5.59 -0.15 8.53
N CYS A 62 6.72 0.07 7.86
CA CYS A 62 7.75 -0.96 7.75
C CYS A 62 9.15 -0.37 7.64
N SER A 63 10.14 -1.24 7.78
CA SER A 63 11.53 -0.91 7.48
C SER A 63 12.15 -2.06 6.70
N ALA A 64 12.42 -1.81 5.42
CA ALA A 64 13.07 -2.79 4.55
C ALA A 64 14.48 -3.17 5.03
N VAL A 65 15.16 -2.25 5.74
CA VAL A 65 16.52 -2.47 6.27
C VAL A 65 16.50 -3.45 7.45
N THR A 66 15.51 -3.31 8.34
CA THR A 66 15.41 -4.15 9.55
C THR A 66 14.52 -5.37 9.35
N GLY A 67 13.72 -5.40 8.29
CA GLY A 67 12.68 -6.40 8.05
C GLY A 67 11.39 -6.18 8.84
N LYS A 68 11.31 -5.12 9.68
CA LYS A 68 10.14 -4.84 10.52
C LYS A 68 8.87 -4.74 9.66
N ASN A 69 7.84 -5.47 10.07
CA ASN A 69 6.47 -5.47 9.51
C ASN A 69 6.34 -5.86 8.03
N LEU A 70 7.41 -6.30 7.36
CA LEU A 70 7.31 -6.78 5.98
C LEU A 70 6.43 -8.02 5.87
N LEU A 71 6.74 -9.07 6.67
CA LEU A 71 5.99 -10.33 6.65
C LEU A 71 4.52 -10.10 7.01
N ILE A 72 4.25 -9.30 8.05
CA ILE A 72 2.88 -8.97 8.48
C ILE A 72 2.08 -8.30 7.35
N GLY A 73 2.71 -7.43 6.56
CA GLY A 73 2.07 -6.82 5.41
C GLY A 73 1.74 -7.84 4.32
N ILE A 74 2.67 -8.76 4.05
CA ILE A 74 2.48 -9.84 3.06
C ILE A 74 1.41 -10.83 3.52
N ASP A 75 1.36 -11.18 4.81
CA ASP A 75 0.34 -12.08 5.37
C ASP A 75 -1.06 -11.49 5.14
N TRP A 76 -1.25 -10.19 5.41
CA TRP A 76 -2.52 -9.51 5.12
C TRP A 76 -2.88 -9.57 3.62
N LEU A 77 -1.90 -9.38 2.74
CA LEU A 77 -2.11 -9.44 1.30
C LEU A 77 -2.58 -10.84 0.87
N LEU A 78 -1.93 -11.89 1.40
CA LEU A 78 -2.29 -13.28 1.11
C LEU A 78 -3.67 -13.65 1.65
N ASP A 79 -4.01 -13.18 2.85
CA ASP A 79 -5.32 -13.40 3.47
C ASP A 79 -6.44 -12.77 2.64
N ASP A 80 -6.28 -11.52 2.19
CA ASP A 80 -7.28 -10.83 1.36
C ASP A 80 -7.46 -11.50 -0.02
N ILE A 81 -6.35 -11.88 -0.66
CA ILE A 81 -6.38 -12.63 -1.94
C ILE A 81 -7.09 -13.97 -1.74
N SER A 82 -6.76 -14.70 -0.67
CA SER A 82 -7.36 -16.00 -0.38
C SER A 82 -8.87 -15.85 -0.18
N CYS A 83 -9.31 -14.89 0.65
CA CYS A 83 -10.73 -14.61 0.85
C CYS A 83 -11.46 -14.35 -0.48
N ARG A 84 -10.85 -13.58 -1.39
CA ARG A 84 -11.44 -13.27 -2.69
C ARG A 84 -11.60 -14.50 -3.58
N ILE A 85 -10.59 -15.38 -3.62
CA ILE A 85 -10.67 -16.62 -4.40
C ILE A 85 -11.80 -17.51 -3.86
N PHE A 86 -11.88 -17.69 -2.54
CA PHE A 86 -12.93 -18.50 -1.92
C PHE A 86 -14.34 -17.94 -2.10
N THR A 87 -14.52 -16.63 -2.24
CA THR A 87 -15.84 -16.02 -2.53
C THR A 87 -16.24 -16.05 -4.00
N ALA A 88 -15.30 -16.33 -4.90
CA ALA A 88 -15.53 -16.39 -6.34
C ALA A 88 -15.94 -17.79 -6.83
N ASP A 89 -15.68 -18.82 -6.04
CA ASP A 89 -16.19 -20.19 -6.19
C ASP A 89 -17.58 -20.34 -5.54
#